data_AF-A0A1H2B7K7-F1
#
_entry.id   AF-A0A1H2B7K7-F1
#
_cell.length_a   1.000
_cell.length_b   1.000
_cell.length_c   1.000
_cell.angle_alpha   90.00
_cell.angle_beta   90.00
_cell.angle_gamma   90.00
#
_symmetry.space_group_name_H-M   'P 1'
#
loop_
_entity.id
_entity.type
_entity.pdbx_description
1 polymer ?
#
loop_
_entity_poly.entity_id
_entity_poly.type
_entity_poly.pdbx_seq_one_letter_code
_entity_poly.pdbx_strand_id
1 'polypeptide(L)'
;MRNVWKWGLRIMPAILAISLLHPVAASAAANFPVNTPASKDIRITFNGSEFKPKSAPFVDKGVVYLPVQDMGELLNSVVSWSSSAQMVTLSYPELSIKLNLR
;
A
#
# COMPACT_ATOMS: atom_id res chain seq x y z
N MET A 1 -76.59 -29.84 4.81
CA MET A 1 -75.86 -28.96 5.74
C MET A 1 -75.23 -29.79 6.84
N ARG A 2 -73.89 -29.88 6.87
CA ARG A 2 -73.00 -29.65 8.03
C ARG A 2 -71.61 -30.27 7.79
N ASN A 3 -70.81 -29.45 7.10
CA ASN A 3 -69.34 -29.30 7.15
C ASN A 3 -68.54 -30.23 8.09
N VAL A 4 -67.72 -31.06 7.43
CA VAL A 4 -66.67 -31.93 7.96
C VAL A 4 -65.39 -31.11 8.13
N TRP A 5 -64.84 -31.01 9.34
CA TRP A 5 -63.48 -30.47 9.56
C TRP A 5 -62.76 -31.24 10.69
N LYS A 6 -61.62 -31.84 10.32
CA LYS A 6 -60.47 -32.36 11.11
C LYS A 6 -60.55 -33.77 11.73
N TRP A 7 -60.16 -34.78 10.97
CA TRP A 7 -59.71 -36.09 11.47
C TRP A 7 -58.57 -36.50 10.51
N GLY A 8 -57.28 -36.52 10.85
CA GLY A 8 -56.65 -37.28 11.92
C GLY A 8 -55.88 -38.45 11.27
N LEU A 9 -54.56 -38.33 11.11
CA LEU A 9 -53.68 -39.45 10.73
C LEU A 9 -52.25 -39.12 11.17
N ARG A 10 -51.86 -39.43 12.41
CA ARG A 10 -51.37 -40.72 12.95
C ARG A 10 -50.05 -41.21 12.33
N ILE A 11 -49.19 -41.59 13.28
CA ILE A 11 -48.17 -42.65 13.31
C ILE A 11 -46.86 -42.48 12.52
N MET A 12 -45.77 -42.33 13.30
CA MET A 12 -44.38 -42.64 12.95
C MET A 12 -44.28 -43.98 12.22
N PRO A 13 -43.28 -44.07 11.34
CA PRO A 13 -42.38 -45.21 11.46
C PRO A 13 -40.89 -44.83 11.34
N ALA A 14 -40.09 -45.73 11.91
CA ALA A 14 -38.77 -46.12 11.41
C ALA A 14 -37.60 -45.15 11.60
N ILE A 15 -36.91 -45.36 12.72
CA ILE A 15 -35.45 -45.41 12.77
C ILE A 15 -34.97 -46.36 11.65
N LEU A 16 -34.40 -45.84 10.57
CA LEU A 16 -33.30 -46.43 9.77
C LEU A 16 -33.19 -45.65 8.44
N ALA A 17 -32.25 -44.72 8.34
CA ALA A 17 -31.49 -44.47 7.12
C ALA A 17 -30.52 -43.30 7.32
N ILE A 18 -29.28 -43.67 7.66
CA ILE A 18 -28.09 -43.11 7.02
C ILE A 18 -27.89 -41.60 7.28
N SER A 19 -27.53 -41.29 8.51
CA SER A 19 -26.71 -40.13 8.87
C SER A 19 -25.27 -40.31 8.36
N LEU A 20 -25.04 -40.32 7.05
CA LEU A 20 -23.70 -40.26 6.46
C LEU A 20 -23.68 -39.27 5.30
N LEU A 21 -23.40 -38.02 5.62
CA LEU A 21 -22.77 -37.06 4.71
C LEU A 21 -22.10 -35.96 5.54
N HIS A 22 -20.98 -36.30 6.15
CA HIS A 22 -19.97 -35.32 6.55
C HIS A 22 -18.67 -35.66 5.85
N PRO A 23 -18.30 -34.96 4.76
CA PRO A 23 -16.91 -34.78 4.40
C PRO A 23 -16.37 -33.59 5.20
N VAL A 24 -15.70 -33.90 6.30
CA VAL A 24 -14.77 -32.99 6.98
C VAL A 24 -13.46 -33.02 6.20
N ALA A 25 -13.12 -31.91 5.55
CA ALA A 25 -11.76 -31.44 5.31
C ALA A 25 -11.82 -30.18 4.43
N ALA A 26 -11.86 -29.00 5.05
CA ALA A 26 -11.37 -27.80 4.38
C ALA A 26 -9.89 -27.67 4.76
N SER A 27 -9.00 -27.92 3.81
CA SER A 27 -7.57 -27.65 3.98
C SER A 27 -7.37 -26.19 4.35
N ALA A 28 -6.83 -25.93 5.53
CA ALA A 28 -6.24 -24.64 5.83
C ALA A 28 -5.02 -24.50 4.91
N ALA A 29 -5.15 -23.72 3.84
CA ALA A 29 -4.00 -23.22 3.13
C ALA A 29 -3.14 -22.49 4.17
N ALA A 30 -1.94 -23.00 4.42
CA ALA A 30 -0.97 -22.30 5.24
C ALA A 30 -0.70 -20.96 4.54
N ASN A 31 -1.23 -19.88 5.11
CA ASN A 31 -0.80 -18.54 4.75
C ASN A 31 0.66 -18.45 5.19
N PHE A 32 1.58 -18.73 4.28
CA PHE A 32 2.97 -18.36 4.49
C PHE A 32 2.96 -16.86 4.76
N PRO A 33 3.55 -16.38 5.86
CA PRO A 33 3.86 -14.98 5.96
C PRO A 33 4.78 -14.71 4.77
N VAL A 34 4.25 -14.08 3.74
CA VAL A 34 5.08 -13.33 2.81
C VAL A 34 5.68 -12.27 3.72
N ASN A 35 6.87 -12.54 4.23
CA ASN A 35 7.78 -11.52 4.70
C ASN A 35 8.13 -10.70 3.47
N THR A 36 7.18 -9.89 3.01
CA THR A 36 7.47 -8.77 2.13
C THR A 36 8.38 -7.91 2.98
N PRO A 37 9.67 -7.75 2.65
CA PRO A 37 10.45 -6.73 3.30
C PRO A 37 9.63 -5.45 3.14
N ALA A 38 9.18 -4.88 4.25
CA ALA A 38 8.46 -3.62 4.24
C ALA A 38 9.34 -2.67 3.44
N SER A 39 8.90 -2.35 2.21
CA SER A 39 9.59 -1.36 1.38
C SER A 39 9.76 -0.16 2.29
N LYS A 40 10.99 0.26 2.53
CA LYS A 40 11.26 1.46 3.34
C LYS A 40 10.66 2.63 2.56
N ASP A 41 9.39 2.90 2.82
CA ASP A 41 8.67 4.05 2.31
C ASP A 41 9.25 5.27 3.01
N ILE A 42 10.13 5.98 2.31
CA ILE A 42 10.79 7.18 2.83
C ILE A 42 9.78 8.32 2.71
N ARG A 43 9.33 8.81 3.86
CA ARG A 43 8.36 9.91 3.94
C ARG A 43 9.07 11.24 4.16
N ILE A 44 8.67 12.25 3.40
CA ILE A 44 9.17 13.62 3.53
C ILE A 44 8.05 14.47 4.14
N THR A 45 8.35 15.19 5.21
CA THR A 45 7.41 16.13 5.84
C THR A 45 8.02 17.52 5.89
N PHE A 46 7.27 18.53 5.47
CA PHE A 46 7.67 19.93 5.52
C PHE A 46 6.59 20.75 6.23
N ASN A 47 6.96 21.45 7.30
CA ASN A 47 6.05 22.22 8.15
C ASN A 47 4.82 21.41 8.64
N GLY A 48 5.02 20.13 8.96
CA GLY A 48 3.94 19.23 9.42
C GLY A 48 3.07 18.64 8.31
N SER A 49 3.28 19.02 7.05
CA SER A 49 2.57 18.46 5.90
C SER A 49 3.42 17.45 5.16
N GLU A 50 2.82 16.34 4.74
CA GLU A 50 3.47 15.34 3.90
C GLU A 50 3.70 15.89 2.50
N PHE A 51 4.93 15.72 1.99
CA PHE A 51 5.30 16.07 0.63
C PHE A 51 5.69 14.81 -0.14
N LYS A 52 5.07 14.63 -1.31
CA LYS A 52 5.37 13.51 -2.20
C LYS A 52 6.21 14.02 -3.39
N PRO A 53 7.50 13.69 -3.43
CA PRO A 53 8.35 14.11 -4.54
C PRO A 53 7.97 13.39 -5.84
N LYS A 54 8.28 14.00 -6.99
CA LYS A 54 8.05 13.40 -8.31
C LYS A 54 8.93 12.16 -8.50
N SER A 55 10.17 12.21 -8.02
CA SER A 55 11.07 11.06 -7.99
C SER A 55 11.20 10.49 -6.58
N ALA A 56 11.16 9.17 -6.44
CA ALA A 56 11.24 8.54 -5.13
C ALA A 56 12.63 8.74 -4.49
N PRO A 57 12.68 9.11 -3.19
CA PRO A 57 13.91 9.01 -2.42
C PRO A 57 14.43 7.58 -2.38
N PHE A 58 15.74 7.42 -2.19
CA PHE A 58 16.34 6.11 -2.06
C PHE A 58 17.49 6.11 -1.05
N VAL A 59 17.90 4.92 -0.62
CA VAL A 59 19.06 4.74 0.26
C VAL A 59 20.18 4.07 -0.51
N ASP A 60 21.37 4.68 -0.52
CA ASP A 60 22.61 4.06 -0.98
C ASP A 60 23.64 4.12 0.15
N LYS A 61 24.23 2.97 0.49
CA LYS A 61 25.26 2.83 1.54
C LYS A 61 24.88 3.46 2.89
N GLY A 62 23.61 3.37 3.27
CA GLY A 62 23.10 3.93 4.53
C GLY A 62 22.83 5.44 4.50
N VAL A 63 23.05 6.09 3.35
CA VAL A 63 22.73 7.51 3.14
C VAL A 63 21.43 7.63 2.37
N VAL A 64 20.53 8.51 2.81
CA VAL A 64 19.28 8.84 2.10
C VAL A 64 19.57 9.91 1.05
N TYR A 65 19.17 9.64 -0.18
CA TYR A 65 19.26 10.57 -1.30
C TYR A 65 17.88 11.13 -1.62
N LEU A 66 17.82 12.45 -1.75
CA LEU A 66 16.62 13.19 -2.10
C LEU A 66 16.79 13.81 -3.49
N PRO A 67 15.73 13.86 -4.32
CA PRO A 67 15.79 14.56 -5.60
C PRO A 67 16.00 16.06 -5.38
N VAL A 68 17.13 16.59 -5.85
CA VAL A 68 17.50 18.00 -5.66
C VAL A 68 16.44 18.96 -6.23
N GLN A 69 15.80 18.59 -7.33
CA GLN A 69 14.77 19.40 -7.97
C GLN A 69 13.52 19.52 -7.08
N ASP A 70 12.98 18.40 -6.60
CA ASP A 70 11.80 18.39 -5.74
C ASP A 70 12.06 19.15 -4.44
N MET A 71 13.25 19.00 -3.86
CA MET A 71 13.64 19.72 -2.64
C MET A 71 13.81 21.22 -2.89
N GLY A 72 14.38 21.60 -4.03
CA GLY A 72 14.48 23.00 -4.44
C GLY A 72 13.09 23.65 -4.58
N GLU A 73 12.19 23.00 -5.32
CA GLU A 73 10.80 23.46 -5.50
C GLU A 73 10.07 23.60 -4.15
N LEU A 74 10.18 22.59 -3.28
CA LEU A 74 9.60 22.60 -1.93
C LEU A 74 10.09 23.76 -1.07
N LEU A 75 11.36 24.16 -1.25
CA LEU A 75 12.00 25.27 -0.55
C LEU A 75 11.85 26.61 -1.30
N ASN A 76 10.95 26.70 -2.28
CA ASN A 76 10.72 27.89 -3.13
C ASN A 76 11.98 28.36 -3.87
N SER A 77 12.86 27.44 -4.23
CA SER A 77 14.04 27.69 -5.07
C SER A 77 13.76 27.33 -6.52
N VAL A 78 14.32 28.09 -7.45
CA VAL A 78 14.32 27.76 -8.88
C VAL A 78 15.55 26.91 -9.18
N VAL A 79 15.33 25.71 -9.72
CA VAL A 79 16.41 24.80 -10.10
C VAL A 79 16.59 24.82 -11.62
N SER A 80 17.82 25.03 -12.07
CA SER A 80 18.18 24.99 -13.50
C SER A 80 19.36 24.06 -13.76
N TRP A 81 19.31 23.37 -14.90
CA TRP A 81 20.37 22.48 -15.37
C TRP A 81 21.10 23.09 -16.56
N SER A 82 22.43 23.09 -16.49
CA SER A 82 23.31 23.41 -17.61
C SER A 82 24.03 22.14 -18.07
N SER A 83 23.58 21.58 -19.19
CA SER A 83 24.18 20.36 -19.76
C SER A 83 25.62 20.58 -20.20
N SER A 84 25.92 21.73 -20.83
CA SER A 84 27.26 22.09 -21.30
C SER A 84 28.28 22.15 -20.16
N ALA A 85 27.89 22.69 -19.01
CA ALA A 85 28.76 22.83 -17.85
C ALA A 85 28.64 21.67 -16.84
N GLN A 86 27.77 20.68 -17.11
CA GLN A 86 27.38 19.63 -16.17
C GLN A 86 27.05 20.18 -14.77
N MET A 87 26.24 21.25 -14.72
CA MET A 87 26.03 22.02 -13.50
C MET A 87 24.55 22.20 -13.17
N VAL A 88 24.19 21.96 -11.92
CA VAL A 88 22.88 22.31 -11.35
C VAL A 88 23.01 23.62 -10.60
N THR A 89 22.11 24.58 -10.84
CA THR A 89 22.03 25.84 -10.10
C THR A 89 20.70 25.92 -9.37
N LEU A 90 20.72 26.18 -8.07
CA LEU A 90 19.55 26.52 -7.26
C LEU A 90 19.59 28.02 -6.97
N SER A 91 18.51 28.71 -7.27
CA SER A 91 18.35 30.14 -7.03
C SER A 91 17.20 30.39 -6.06
N TYR A 92 17.53 30.98 -4.93
CA TYR A 92 16.63 31.59 -3.95
C TYR A 92 16.90 33.11 -3.96
N PRO A 93 15.97 34.01 -3.65
CA PRO A 93 16.06 35.44 -4.01
C PRO A 93 17.43 36.12 -3.88
N GLU A 94 18.13 35.90 -2.77
CA GLU A 94 19.47 36.49 -2.51
C GLU A 94 20.59 35.43 -2.44
N LEU A 95 20.32 34.18 -2.81
CA LEU A 95 21.20 33.04 -2.59
C LEU A 95 21.25 32.12 -3.81
N SER A 96 22.45 31.94 -4.37
CA SER A 96 22.69 31.03 -5.50
C SER A 96 23.65 29.93 -5.09
N ILE A 97 23.22 28.67 -5.27
CA ILE A 97 24.01 27.48 -5.00
C ILE A 97 24.31 26.80 -6.34
N LYS A 98 25.58 26.49 -6.59
CA LYS A 98 26.03 25.83 -7.81
C LYS A 98 26.67 24.49 -7.48
N LEU A 99 26.15 23.43 -8.06
CA LEU A 99 26.64 22.06 -7.91
C LEU A 99 27.23 21.61 -9.24
N ASN A 100 28.53 21.30 -9.24
CA ASN A 100 29.25 20.81 -10.41
C ASN A 100 29.30 19.28 -10.38
N LEU A 101 28.85 18.62 -11.45
CA LEU A 101 28.81 17.17 -11.59
C LEU A 101 29.98 16.76 -12.50
N ARG A 102 31.14 16.48 -11.90
CA ARG A 102 32.32 15.96 -12.61
C ARG A 102 32.69 14.57 -12.09
#